data_AF-A0A2J5PE19-F1
#
_entry.id   AF-A0A2J5PE19-F1
#
_cell.length_a   1.000
_cell.length_b   1.000
_cell.length_c   1.000
_cell.angle_alpha   90.00
_cell.angle_beta   90.00
_cell.angle_gamma   90.00
#
_symmetry.space_group_name_H-M   'P 1'
#
loop_
_entity.id
_entity.type
_entity.pdbx_description
1 polymer ?
#
loop_
_entity_poly.entity_id
_entity_poly.type
_entity_poly.pdbx_seq_one_letter_code
_entity_poly.pdbx_strand_id
1 'polypeptide(L)'
;MDNIIPQMVYQAETNECALACLSMLAETQGLNAPLEELRERFPASAHGTALSTMCDILSELAIPAYPVAFELDEIAELPLPAILHYG
;
A
#
# COMPACT_ATOMS: atom_id res chain seq x y z
N MET A 1 -4.42 -2.63 -18.52
CA MET A 1 -4.42 -3.34 -17.22
C MET A 1 -5.84 -3.28 -16.73
N ASP A 2 -6.43 -4.41 -16.40
CA ASP A 2 -7.77 -4.43 -15.84
C ASP A 2 -7.69 -3.90 -14.41
N ASN A 3 -8.61 -3.00 -14.04
CA ASN A 3 -8.69 -2.49 -12.68
C ASN A 3 -9.29 -3.59 -11.79
N ILE A 4 -8.42 -4.44 -11.24
CA ILE A 4 -8.79 -5.51 -10.31
C ILE A 4 -9.10 -4.86 -8.96
N ILE A 5 -10.24 -5.23 -8.38
CA ILE A 5 -10.58 -4.90 -6.99
C ILE A 5 -10.00 -6.03 -6.12
N PRO A 6 -9.03 -5.74 -5.24
CA PRO A 6 -8.44 -6.77 -4.37
C PRO A 6 -9.45 -7.21 -3.29
N GLN A 7 -9.18 -8.34 -2.65
CA GLN A 7 -9.91 -8.71 -1.45
C GLN A 7 -9.65 -7.69 -0.34
N MET A 8 -10.70 -7.33 0.40
CA MET A 8 -10.58 -6.40 1.51
C MET A 8 -9.69 -7.00 2.61
N VAL A 9 -8.62 -6.31 2.96
CA VAL A 9 -7.74 -6.65 4.08
C VAL A 9 -8.00 -5.70 5.23
N TYR A 10 -8.49 -6.23 6.35
CA TYR A 10 -8.69 -5.47 7.58
C TYR A 10 -7.40 -5.48 8.41
N GLN A 11 -7.03 -4.33 8.96
CA GLN A 11 -6.00 -4.28 10.00
C GLN A 11 -6.47 -5.06 11.24
N ALA A 12 -5.60 -5.92 11.75
CA ALA A 12 -5.74 -6.62 13.02
C ALA A 12 -5.02 -5.91 14.18
N GLU A 13 -4.00 -5.09 13.90
CA GLU A 13 -3.22 -4.33 14.89
C GLU A 13 -3.35 -2.80 14.71
N THR A 14 -2.95 -2.05 15.74
CA THR A 14 -2.85 -0.60 15.65
C THR A 14 -1.67 -0.21 14.75
N ASN A 15 -1.82 0.83 13.93
CA ASN A 15 -0.76 1.39 13.08
C ASN A 15 -0.27 0.50 11.91
N GLU A 16 -1.05 -0.47 11.45
CA GLU A 16 -0.70 -1.32 10.29
C GLU A 16 -1.58 -1.08 9.04
N CYS A 17 -2.34 0.02 9.01
CA CYS A 17 -3.18 0.36 7.86
C CYS A 17 -2.40 0.40 6.54
N ALA A 18 -1.13 0.86 6.58
CA ALA A 18 -0.26 0.85 5.40
C ALA A 18 0.03 -0.58 4.91
N LEU A 19 0.33 -1.53 5.80
CA LEU A 19 0.58 -2.92 5.42
C LEU A 19 -0.67 -3.58 4.83
N ALA A 20 -1.85 -3.28 5.37
CA ALA A 20 -3.11 -3.75 4.81
C ALA A 20 -3.32 -3.21 3.38
N CYS A 21 -3.07 -1.92 3.15
CA CYS A 21 -3.14 -1.32 1.81
C CYS A 21 -2.10 -1.90 0.84
N LEU A 22 -0.87 -2.16 1.31
CA LEU A 22 0.18 -2.77 0.50
C LEU A 22 -0.15 -4.22 0.11
N SER A 23 -0.74 -4.98 1.03
CA SER A 23 -1.24 -6.33 0.77
C SER A 23 -2.33 -6.33 -0.32
N MET A 24 -3.30 -5.42 -0.22
CA MET A 24 -4.32 -5.21 -1.25
C MET A 24 -3.73 -4.79 -2.60
N LEU A 25 -2.77 -3.85 -2.61
CA LEU A 25 -2.12 -3.41 -3.84
C LEU A 25 -1.34 -4.57 -4.49
N ALA A 26 -0.60 -5.36 -3.72
CA ALA A 26 0.15 -6.52 -4.22
C ALA A 26 -0.76 -7.55 -4.90
N GLU A 27 -1.95 -7.80 -4.35
CA GLU A 27 -2.94 -8.70 -4.96
C GLU A 27 -3.35 -8.24 -6.36
N THR A 28 -3.55 -6.93 -6.56
CA THR A 28 -3.87 -6.38 -7.89
C THR A 28 -2.74 -6.56 -8.92
N GLN A 29 -1.51 -6.77 -8.45
CA GLN A 29 -0.34 -7.07 -9.27
C GLN A 29 -0.10 -8.59 -9.44
N GLY A 30 -1.00 -9.43 -8.91
CA GLY A 30 -0.85 -10.89 -8.92
C GLY A 30 0.20 -11.43 -7.95
N LEU A 31 0.61 -10.62 -6.96
CA LEU A 31 1.60 -10.98 -5.95
C LEU A 31 0.90 -11.41 -4.66
N ASN A 32 1.37 -12.50 -4.07
CA ASN A 32 0.89 -12.96 -2.77
C ASN A 32 1.77 -12.36 -1.66
N ALA A 33 1.28 -11.29 -1.03
CA ALA A 33 1.93 -10.63 0.10
C ALA A 33 0.90 -10.45 1.22
N PRO A 34 0.59 -11.51 2.00
CA PRO A 34 -0.44 -11.45 3.04
C PRO A 34 -0.01 -10.53 4.18
N LEU A 35 -0.99 -9.92 4.86
CA LEU A 35 -0.74 -9.00 5.97
C LEU A 35 0.14 -9.60 7.07
N GLU A 36 -0.03 -10.89 7.38
CA GLU A 36 0.78 -11.61 8.37
C GLU A 36 2.27 -11.61 8.00
N GLU A 37 2.61 -11.94 6.76
CA GLU A 37 4.00 -11.92 6.28
C GLU A 37 4.58 -10.51 6.29
N LEU A 38 3.80 -9.53 5.81
CA LEU A 38 4.23 -8.13 5.80
C LEU A 38 4.47 -7.60 7.22
N ARG A 39 3.65 -7.98 8.19
CA ARG A 39 3.80 -7.59 9.61
C ARG A 39 5.07 -8.16 10.23
N GLU A 40 5.36 -9.44 9.97
CA GLU A 40 6.58 -10.07 10.48
C GLU A 40 7.85 -9.41 9.93
N ARG A 41 7.84 -9.04 8.64
CA ARG A 41 8.98 -8.42 7.97
C ARG A 41 9.12 -6.93 8.28
N PHE A 42 8.00 -6.22 8.43
CA PHE A 42 7.93 -4.77 8.59
C PHE A 42 7.06 -4.39 9.79
N PRO A 43 7.58 -4.53 11.03
CA PRO A 43 6.80 -4.27 12.23
C PRO A 43 6.24 -2.85 12.26
N ALA A 44 4.97 -2.72 12.68
CA ALA A 44 4.31 -1.44 12.78
C ALA A 44 5.02 -0.50 13.77
N SER A 45 5.18 0.76 13.38
CA SER A 45 5.73 1.80 14.24
C SER A 45 4.63 2.43 15.09
N ALA A 46 4.98 2.91 16.29
CA ALA A 46 4.07 3.67 17.15
C ALA A 46 3.55 4.97 16.48
N HIS A 47 4.26 5.48 15.48
CA HIS A 47 3.91 6.70 14.74
C HIS A 47 3.26 6.41 13.38
N GLY A 48 2.88 5.15 13.10
CA GLY A 48 2.44 4.75 11.76
C GLY A 48 3.59 4.55 10.78
N THR A 49 3.24 4.33 9.51
CA THR A 49 4.19 4.05 8.43
C THR A 49 4.38 5.28 7.56
N ALA A 50 5.63 5.74 7.42
CA ALA A 50 5.97 6.84 6.52
C ALA A 50 5.85 6.43 5.05
N LEU A 51 5.55 7.40 4.18
CA LEU A 51 5.51 7.19 2.73
C LEU A 51 6.80 6.58 2.17
N SER A 52 7.97 7.00 2.68
CA SER A 52 9.26 6.43 2.28
C SER A 52 9.34 4.94 2.60
N THR A 53 8.91 4.53 3.79
CA THR A 53 8.86 3.13 4.20
C THR A 53 7.90 2.32 3.33
N MET A 54 6.76 2.89 2.94
CA MET A 54 5.86 2.22 1.99
C MET A 54 6.53 1.97 0.64
N CYS A 55 7.30 2.95 0.14
CA CYS A 55 8.06 2.80 -1.10
C CYS A 55 9.16 1.73 -0.97
N ASP A 56 9.86 1.69 0.17
CA ASP A 56 10.88 0.67 0.44
C ASP A 56 10.27 -0.75 0.44
N ILE A 57 9.11 -0.92 1.08
CA ILE A 57 8.39 -2.21 1.10
C ILE A 57 7.95 -2.61 -0.31
N LEU A 58 7.38 -1.69 -1.10
CA LEU A 58 6.99 -1.98 -2.48
C LEU A 58 8.18 -2.36 -3.35
N SER A 59 9.33 -1.70 -3.16
CA SER A 59 10.58 -2.05 -3.82
C SER A 59 11.03 -3.48 -3.49
N GLU A 60 10.94 -3.88 -2.21
CA GLU A 60 11.21 -5.27 -1.81
C GLU A 60 10.24 -6.30 -2.41
N LEU A 61 9.00 -5.90 -2.68
CA LEU A 61 8.00 -6.72 -3.37
C LEU A 61 8.16 -6.69 -4.91
N ALA A 62 9.18 -6.00 -5.43
CA ALA A 62 9.40 -5.76 -6.85
C ALA A 62 8.23 -5.04 -7.55
N ILE A 63 7.51 -4.19 -6.81
CA ILE A 63 6.44 -3.33 -7.30
C ILE A 63 7.02 -1.90 -7.45
N PRO A 64 7.15 -1.37 -8.68
CA PRO A 64 7.55 0.02 -8.88
C PRO A 64 6.52 0.97 -8.27
N ALA A 65 6.97 1.90 -7.43
CA ALA A 65 6.13 2.90 -6.78
C ALA A 65 6.62 4.32 -7.10
N TYR A 66 5.69 5.20 -7.45
CA TYR A 66 5.97 6.60 -7.78
C TYR A 66 5.07 7.49 -6.92
N PRO A 67 5.53 7.92 -5.73
CA PRO A 67 4.76 8.87 -4.93
C PRO A 67 4.63 10.20 -5.68
N VAL A 68 3.41 10.68 -5.82
CA VAL A 68 3.08 11.95 -6.47
C VAL A 68 2.29 12.82 -5.51
N ALA A 69 2.64 14.11 -5.46
CA ALA A 69 1.78 15.13 -4.87
C ALA A 69 0.86 15.67 -5.95
N PHE A 70 -0.40 15.91 -5.61
CA PHE A 70 -1.45 16.35 -6.52
C PHE A 70 -2.48 17.16 -5.75
N GLU A 71 -3.18 18.05 -6.44
CA GLU A 71 -4.32 18.81 -5.92
C GLU A 71 -5.61 17.97 -5.96
N LEU A 72 -6.61 18.32 -5.15
CA LEU A 72 -7.83 17.51 -5.02
C LEU A 72 -8.57 17.29 -6.35
N ASP A 73 -8.55 18.27 -7.25
CA ASP A 73 -9.16 18.20 -8.58
C ASP A 73 -8.40 17.31 -9.57
N GLU A 74 -7.12 17.02 -9.30
CA GLU A 74 -6.26 16.15 -10.11
C GLU A 74 -6.41 14.66 -9.74
N ILE A 75 -7.13 14.32 -8.66
CA ILE A 75 -7.26 12.93 -8.17
C ILE A 75 -7.82 11.96 -9.23
N ALA A 76 -8.66 12.46 -10.14
CA ALA A 76 -9.27 11.68 -11.20
C ALA A 76 -8.27 11.30 -12.32
N GLU A 77 -7.10 11.95 -12.36
CA GLU A 77 -6.05 11.70 -13.36
C GLU A 77 -5.06 10.62 -12.91
N LEU A 78 -5.13 10.19 -11.63
CA LEU A 78 -4.20 9.21 -11.08
C LEU A 78 -4.43 7.82 -11.69
N PRO A 79 -3.36 7.11 -12.10
CA PRO A 79 -3.48 5.74 -12.56
C PRO A 79 -3.94 4.83 -11.43
N LEU A 80 -4.88 3.94 -11.73
CA LEU A 80 -5.42 2.97 -10.77
C LEU A 80 -4.82 1.57 -11.01
N PRO A 81 -4.70 0.74 -9.95
CA PRO A 81 -4.98 1.07 -8.54
C PRO A 81 -3.88 1.96 -7.92
N ALA A 82 -4.29 2.85 -7.01
CA ALA A 82 -3.41 3.75 -6.27
C ALA A 82 -3.72 3.72 -4.77
N ILE A 83 -2.70 3.96 -3.94
CA ILE A 83 -2.86 4.16 -2.51
C ILE A 83 -2.86 5.67 -2.24
N LEU A 84 -3.97 6.18 -1.71
CA LEU A 84 -4.01 7.53 -1.16
C LEU A 84 -3.38 7.54 0.23
N HIS A 85 -2.18 8.12 0.35
CA HIS A 85 -1.55 8.36 1.64
C HIS A 85 -2.03 9.72 2.17
N TYR A 86 -2.70 9.73 3.32
CA TYR A 86 -3.26 10.92 3.95
C TYR A 86 -2.81 11.00 5.41
N GLY A 87 -2.11 12.08 5.76
CA GLY A 87 -1.54 12.31 7.09
C GLY A 87 -0.65 13.53 7.13
#